data_AF-A0A9W8IKT0-F1
#
_entry.id   AF-A0A9W8IKT0-F1
#
_cell.length_a   1.000
_cell.length_b   1.000
_cell.length_c   1.000
_cell.angle_alpha   90.00
_cell.angle_beta   90.00
_cell.angle_gamma   90.00
#
_symmetry.space_group_name_H-M   'P 1'
#
loop_
_entity.id
_entity.type
_entity.pdbx_description
1 polymer ?
#
loop_
_entity_poly.entity_id
_entity_poly.type
_entity_poly.pdbx_seq_one_letter_code
_entity_poly.pdbx_strand_id
1 'polypeptide(L)'
;MTSPESGRIFGLSASAGYPEEEYRLLELPASIIAQLEATPHARLTVRGRSSDMAVLIDPNEHAHQLHTAHTSNNLYLLSHTDQDLQLCAKLNQTFELQATNPQIRPRLMEVLGWDTRGAFRGAELDTPAVGCVVTDALLSRHVPAGDRQRLRALADIPAFYVDGVWRVVEPAYCMELLRLVLATAVENDWPLDALDPQAMYQALRTEDSAIPPELIAAVLARFSHFTGTYAIDSRRVAKFLAQQIFAAEGMRAWPVSEFLLALRATMPPQLSSDFPDWRSTAIPRSIVRDLAYASTPIDTHLIYTEAGVPSHSTYLNPLLRSDLPSEPRARLRKLFEVKHKWSKSEVLPFLEDLADVDLELLEQGNEAAAAVVSKTVDGWLIKFGRGVKAPNGELWFNAAGVQSALTLLRRPHLLMPHLSVPDMRSIPYETLRTSGIKYLVFDKDNCLTAPYATEIHPEFQHAWSECISIFTRSNILIVSNSAGTPDSTSTDEVEMALGVPVLRHTVKKPGCGQEILDALGAKPSEIAVVGDRLATDVVLANTNAMLAIWTRDIITEKGDNPVAVVLRALEHRLYEVLRRRNVQPPAHPSGVSSHV
;
A
#
# COMPACT_ATOMS: atom_id res chain seq x y z
N MET A 1 24.49 53.53 9.01
CA MET A 1 23.24 53.18 8.32
C MET A 1 23.59 52.14 7.29
N THR A 2 23.37 50.88 7.65
CA THR A 2 23.69 49.70 6.86
C THR A 2 22.68 49.54 5.73
N SER A 3 23.19 49.38 4.50
CA SER A 3 22.47 49.02 3.28
C SER A 3 21.43 47.91 3.51
N PRO A 4 20.23 47.97 2.92
CA PRO A 4 19.33 46.82 2.91
C PRO A 4 19.99 45.69 2.13
N GLU A 5 19.86 44.48 2.68
CA GLU A 5 20.46 43.24 2.22
C GLU A 5 20.07 42.95 0.77
N SER A 6 21.09 42.78 -0.08
CA SER A 6 20.95 42.20 -1.41
C SER A 6 20.26 40.84 -1.30
N GLY A 7 19.07 40.70 -1.89
CA GLY A 7 18.43 39.40 -2.08
C GLY A 7 19.43 38.43 -2.74
N ARG A 8 19.69 37.30 -2.08
CA ARG A 8 20.58 36.26 -2.63
C ARG A 8 19.89 35.63 -3.85
N ILE A 9 20.56 35.68 -5.00
CA ILE A 9 20.10 35.06 -6.25
C ILE A 9 20.42 33.57 -6.21
N PHE A 10 19.40 32.72 -6.33
CA PHE A 10 19.55 31.28 -6.52
C PHE A 10 19.30 30.96 -7.99
N GLY A 11 20.30 30.39 -8.67
CA GLY A 11 20.24 30.17 -10.13
C GLY A 11 19.38 28.96 -10.51
N LEU A 12 18.34 29.20 -11.32
CA LEU A 12 17.63 28.20 -12.13
C LEU A 12 17.99 28.46 -13.60
N SER A 13 18.34 27.44 -14.40
CA SER A 13 18.75 27.64 -15.81
C SER A 13 17.87 26.86 -16.79
N ALA A 14 17.52 27.51 -17.91
CA ALA A 14 16.80 26.93 -19.06
C ALA A 14 17.45 27.39 -20.39
N SER A 15 17.28 26.61 -21.47
CA SER A 15 17.93 26.83 -22.77
C SER A 15 17.26 27.91 -23.64
N ALA A 16 18.07 28.63 -24.43
CA ALA A 16 17.64 29.75 -25.27
C ALA A 16 16.66 29.35 -26.39
N GLY A 17 15.47 29.98 -26.40
CA GLY A 17 14.49 29.85 -27.49
C GLY A 17 13.00 29.95 -27.13
N TYR A 18 12.63 30.17 -25.87
CA TYR A 18 11.23 30.34 -25.44
C TYR A 18 10.94 31.81 -25.04
N PRO A 19 9.72 32.34 -25.27
CA PRO A 19 9.27 33.56 -24.60
C PRO A 19 9.05 33.21 -23.12
N GLU A 20 9.88 33.76 -22.24
CA GLU A 20 9.93 33.47 -20.81
C GLU A 20 8.71 34.06 -20.08
N GLU A 21 7.86 33.21 -19.48
CA GLU A 21 7.29 33.57 -18.18
C GLU A 21 8.46 33.55 -17.18
N GLU A 22 9.20 34.66 -17.08
CA GLU A 22 10.51 34.77 -16.40
C GLU A 22 10.43 34.49 -14.88
N TYR A 23 9.24 34.56 -14.29
CA TYR A 23 9.01 34.41 -12.86
C TYR A 23 7.93 33.39 -12.55
N ARG A 24 8.20 32.50 -11.58
CA ARG A 24 7.22 31.58 -10.99
C ARG A 24 7.29 31.62 -9.47
N LEU A 25 6.18 31.37 -8.79
CA LEU A 25 6.13 31.27 -7.34
C LEU A 25 6.29 29.82 -6.89
N LEU A 26 7.18 29.59 -5.94
CA LEU A 26 7.35 28.32 -5.25
C LEU A 26 7.19 28.57 -3.75
N GLU A 27 6.26 27.86 -3.12
CA GLU A 27 6.11 27.86 -1.67
C GLU A 27 7.18 26.97 -1.05
N LEU A 28 7.96 27.54 -0.12
CA LEU A 28 9.00 26.83 0.61
C LEU A 28 8.63 26.71 2.10
N PRO A 29 8.58 25.49 2.66
CA PRO A 29 8.46 25.29 4.09
C PRO A 29 9.59 25.98 4.87
N ALA A 30 9.28 26.46 6.07
CA ALA A 30 10.25 27.12 6.95
C ALA A 30 11.50 26.24 7.23
N SER A 31 11.34 24.92 7.24
CA SER A 31 12.45 23.97 7.38
C SER A 31 13.44 24.04 6.21
N ILE A 32 12.96 24.15 4.97
CA ILE A 32 13.82 24.27 3.78
C ILE A 32 14.48 25.65 3.74
N ILE A 33 13.73 26.71 4.10
CA ILE A 33 14.30 28.07 4.20
C ILE A 33 15.47 28.08 5.19
N ALA A 34 15.29 27.55 6.40
CA ALA A 34 16.34 27.47 7.40
C ALA A 34 17.57 26.68 6.90
N GLN A 35 17.37 25.61 6.12
CA GLN A 35 18.48 24.85 5.51
C GLN A 35 19.25 25.67 4.47
N LEU A 36 18.54 26.38 3.59
CA LEU A 36 19.13 27.25 2.58
C LEU A 36 19.91 28.41 3.20
N GLU A 37 19.42 28.96 4.30
CA GLU A 37 20.10 30.03 5.05
C GLU A 37 21.35 29.52 5.78
N ALA A 38 21.28 28.31 6.36
CA ALA A 38 22.36 27.73 7.14
C ALA A 38 23.56 27.25 6.30
N THR A 39 23.33 26.86 5.04
CA THR A 39 24.37 26.25 4.19
C THR A 39 24.67 27.12 2.96
N PRO A 40 25.82 27.83 2.93
CA PRO A 40 26.28 28.55 1.74
C PRO A 40 26.39 27.58 0.56
N HIS A 41 25.77 27.92 -0.58
CA HIS A 41 25.69 27.10 -1.80
C HIS A 41 24.73 25.89 -1.76
N ALA A 42 23.84 25.79 -0.78
CA ALA A 42 22.72 24.84 -0.85
C ALA A 42 21.91 25.05 -2.14
N ARG A 43 21.53 23.94 -2.79
CA ARG A 43 20.80 23.95 -4.06
C ARG A 43 19.52 23.15 -3.94
N LEU A 44 18.44 23.68 -4.48
CA LEU A 44 17.23 22.92 -4.77
C LEU A 44 17.36 22.35 -6.18
N THR A 45 17.13 21.04 -6.33
CA THR A 45 17.28 20.39 -7.64
C THR A 45 15.97 19.76 -8.07
N VAL A 46 15.44 20.15 -9.24
CA VAL A 46 14.26 19.50 -9.82
C VAL A 46 14.71 18.32 -10.68
N ARG A 47 14.16 17.13 -10.42
CA ARG A 47 14.46 15.86 -11.10
C ARG A 47 13.17 15.19 -11.56
N GLY A 48 13.26 14.32 -12.57
CA GLY A 48 12.12 13.58 -13.15
C GLY A 48 12.12 13.59 -14.68
N ARG A 49 11.33 12.69 -15.29
CA ARG A 49 11.15 12.68 -16.76
C ARG A 49 10.17 13.77 -17.17
N SER A 50 10.20 14.14 -18.45
CA SER A 50 9.22 15.07 -19.02
C SER A 50 7.77 14.55 -18.98
N SER A 51 7.60 13.23 -18.83
CA SER A 51 6.30 12.56 -18.67
C SER A 51 5.80 12.49 -17.23
N ASP A 52 6.65 12.78 -16.24
CA ASP A 52 6.33 12.60 -14.84
C ASP A 52 5.94 13.93 -14.18
N MET A 53 5.35 13.84 -13.00
CA MET A 53 5.28 14.98 -12.10
C MET A 53 6.69 15.33 -11.62
N ALA A 54 7.04 16.61 -11.67
CA ALA A 54 8.33 17.10 -11.20
C ALA A 54 8.52 16.85 -9.70
N VAL A 55 9.74 16.47 -9.31
CA VAL A 55 10.13 16.28 -7.91
C VAL A 55 11.31 17.20 -7.60
N LEU A 56 11.20 17.98 -6.53
CA LEU A 56 12.24 18.82 -5.99
C LEU A 56 12.98 18.08 -4.87
N ILE A 57 14.30 18.06 -4.97
CA ILE A 57 15.21 17.54 -3.96
C ILE A 57 15.74 18.71 -3.15
N ASP A 58 15.52 18.66 -1.83
CA ASP A 58 16.02 19.66 -0.89
C ASP A 58 17.51 19.43 -0.55
N PRO A 59 18.18 20.36 0.17
CA PRO A 59 19.61 20.24 0.49
C PRO A 59 19.96 19.03 1.37
N ASN A 60 18.98 18.46 2.08
CA ASN A 60 19.12 17.27 2.90
C ASN A 60 18.73 15.98 2.14
N GLU A 61 18.52 16.08 0.84
CA GLU A 61 18.11 15.00 -0.06
C GLU A 61 16.68 14.48 0.13
N HIS A 62 15.79 15.21 0.80
CA HIS A 62 14.38 14.82 0.83
C HIS A 62 13.68 15.19 -0.48
N ALA A 63 12.82 14.28 -0.94
CA ALA A 63 12.07 14.44 -2.18
C ALA A 63 10.68 15.04 -1.92
N HIS A 64 10.35 16.08 -2.68
CA HIS A 64 9.09 16.81 -2.60
C HIS A 64 8.45 16.89 -3.98
N GLN A 65 7.26 16.35 -4.15
CA GLN A 65 6.50 16.48 -5.39
C GLN A 65 6.01 17.93 -5.54
N LEU A 66 6.21 18.52 -6.73
CA LEU A 66 5.63 19.83 -7.04
C LEU A 66 4.16 19.66 -7.43
N HIS A 67 3.28 20.31 -6.67
CA HIS A 67 1.88 20.47 -7.02
C HIS A 67 1.62 21.88 -7.55
N THR A 68 0.71 21.99 -8.52
CA THR A 68 0.35 23.28 -9.09
C THR A 68 -0.98 23.76 -8.50
N ALA A 69 -0.96 24.86 -7.76
CA ALA A 69 -2.15 25.53 -7.27
C ALA A 69 -2.47 26.75 -8.14
N HIS A 70 -3.70 26.82 -8.65
CA HIS A 70 -4.20 27.97 -9.40
C HIS A 70 -5.00 28.87 -8.46
N THR A 71 -4.81 30.18 -8.60
CA THR A 71 -5.59 31.16 -7.86
C THR A 71 -6.45 31.97 -8.82
N SER A 72 -7.66 32.32 -8.39
CA SER A 72 -8.55 33.23 -9.14
C SER A 72 -8.12 34.69 -9.03
N ASN A 73 -7.15 34.99 -8.16
CA ASN A 73 -6.65 36.33 -7.92
C ASN A 73 -5.52 36.64 -8.91
N ASN A 74 -5.43 37.91 -9.32
CA ASN A 74 -4.30 38.38 -10.10
C ASN A 74 -3.19 38.81 -9.13
N LEU A 75 -2.05 38.11 -9.16
CA LEU A 75 -0.89 38.47 -8.36
C LEU A 75 0.11 39.20 -9.26
N TYR A 76 0.61 40.35 -8.82
CA TYR A 76 1.53 41.17 -9.60
C TYR A 76 2.87 41.24 -8.88
N LEU A 77 3.93 40.77 -9.53
CA LEU A 77 5.31 40.89 -9.07
C LEU A 77 5.87 42.23 -9.53
N LEU A 78 6.28 43.07 -8.58
CA LEU A 78 6.83 44.40 -8.83
C LEU A 78 8.30 44.42 -8.39
N SER A 79 9.19 44.95 -9.23
CA SER A 79 10.56 45.29 -8.84
C SER A 79 10.60 46.74 -8.35
N HIS A 80 11.33 46.98 -7.27
CA HIS A 80 11.55 48.32 -6.73
C HIS A 80 12.92 48.82 -7.18
N THR A 81 12.92 49.92 -7.94
CA THR A 81 14.14 50.70 -8.23
C THR A 81 14.14 51.97 -7.40
N ASP A 82 15.28 52.65 -7.27
CA ASP A 82 15.43 53.85 -6.41
C ASP A 82 14.45 55.00 -6.73
N GLN A 83 13.77 54.96 -7.88
CA GLN A 83 12.86 56.01 -8.33
C GLN A 83 11.45 55.54 -8.71
N ASP A 84 11.21 54.25 -8.99
CA ASP A 84 9.90 53.75 -9.44
C ASP A 84 9.66 52.26 -9.15
N LEU A 85 8.37 51.87 -9.09
CA LEU A 85 7.90 50.48 -9.08
C LEU A 85 7.62 50.01 -10.51
N GLN A 86 8.31 48.96 -10.95
CA GLN A 86 8.13 48.38 -12.28
C GLN A 86 7.43 47.03 -12.19
N LEU A 87 6.40 46.80 -13.03
CA LEU A 87 5.74 45.51 -13.15
C LEU A 87 6.64 44.51 -13.88
N CYS A 88 7.00 43.43 -13.18
CA CYS A 88 7.82 42.34 -13.71
C CYS A 88 6.96 41.21 -14.28
N ALA A 89 5.96 40.76 -13.52
CA ALA A 89 5.13 39.63 -13.92
C ALA A 89 3.72 39.70 -13.36
N LYS A 90 2.78 39.13 -14.10
CA LYS A 90 1.44 38.80 -13.62
C LYS A 90 1.36 37.28 -13.44
N LEU A 91 1.11 36.85 -12.22
CA LEU A 91 1.12 35.44 -11.81
C LEU A 91 -0.29 35.05 -11.33
N ASN A 92 -0.69 33.84 -11.66
CA ASN A 92 -1.95 33.22 -11.25
C ASN A 92 -1.76 31.79 -10.74
N GLN A 93 -0.51 31.35 -10.64
CA GLN A 93 -0.12 29.98 -10.33
C GLN A 93 1.01 29.99 -9.30
N THR A 94 0.91 29.09 -8.32
CA THR A 94 1.94 28.82 -7.32
C THR A 94 2.26 27.33 -7.33
N PHE A 95 3.54 26.98 -7.17
CA PHE A 95 3.95 25.61 -6.89
C PHE A 95 4.01 25.37 -5.39
N GLU A 96 3.39 24.30 -4.95
CA GLU A 96 3.40 23.84 -3.57
C GLU A 96 4.24 22.56 -3.47
N LEU A 97 4.93 22.39 -2.35
CA LEU A 97 5.75 21.20 -2.08
C LEU A 97 5.00 20.22 -1.19
N GLN A 98 4.87 18.97 -1.67
CA GLN A 98 4.34 17.87 -0.89
C GLN A 98 5.39 16.77 -0.77
N ALA A 99 5.76 16.39 0.45
CA ALA A 99 6.69 15.29 0.71
C ALA A 99 6.24 14.02 -0.04
N THR A 100 7.17 13.37 -0.74
CA THR A 100 6.89 12.22 -1.59
C THR A 100 7.95 11.13 -1.44
N ASN A 101 7.56 9.87 -1.67
CA ASN A 101 8.54 8.80 -1.85
C ASN A 101 8.94 8.74 -3.34
N PRO A 102 10.20 9.00 -3.69
CA PRO A 102 10.64 9.16 -5.07
C PRO A 102 10.70 7.87 -5.90
N GLN A 103 10.33 6.71 -5.35
CA GLN A 103 10.35 5.43 -6.08
C GLN A 103 11.74 5.08 -6.65
N ILE A 104 12.80 5.30 -5.87
CA ILE A 104 14.19 5.23 -6.32
C ILE A 104 14.50 3.88 -6.99
N ARG A 105 14.24 2.77 -6.30
CA ARG A 105 14.59 1.43 -6.76
C ARG A 105 13.83 1.01 -8.04
N PRO A 106 12.48 1.10 -8.12
CA PRO A 106 11.77 0.82 -9.37
C PRO A 106 12.29 1.65 -10.54
N ARG A 107 12.56 2.94 -10.31
CA ARG A 107 13.06 3.85 -11.35
C ARG A 107 14.48 3.53 -11.78
N LEU A 108 15.35 3.14 -10.83
CA LEU A 108 16.69 2.65 -11.12
C LEU A 108 16.61 1.40 -11.99
N MET A 109 15.84 0.39 -11.59
CA MET A 109 15.72 -0.87 -12.34
C MET A 109 15.23 -0.62 -13.77
N GLU A 110 14.21 0.22 -13.95
CA GLU A 110 13.71 0.61 -15.27
C GLU A 110 14.76 1.34 -16.12
N VAL A 111 15.46 2.33 -15.56
CA VAL A 111 16.50 3.08 -16.31
C VAL A 111 17.71 2.20 -16.62
N LEU A 112 18.07 1.30 -15.70
CA LEU A 112 19.13 0.31 -15.88
C LEU A 112 18.76 -0.80 -16.88
N GLY A 113 17.50 -0.85 -17.33
CA GLY A 113 17.03 -1.82 -18.32
C GLY A 113 17.15 -3.26 -17.86
N TRP A 114 16.93 -3.51 -16.56
CA TRP A 114 17.17 -4.81 -15.91
C TRP A 114 16.43 -6.00 -16.57
N ASP A 115 15.25 -5.75 -17.13
CA ASP A 115 14.35 -6.71 -17.78
C ASP A 115 14.57 -6.79 -19.29
N THR A 116 15.48 -5.98 -19.84
CA THR A 116 15.81 -5.92 -21.26
C THR A 116 17.16 -6.61 -21.57
N ARG A 117 17.61 -6.56 -22.83
CA ARG A 117 18.89 -7.12 -23.29
C ARG A 117 20.14 -6.40 -22.72
N GLY A 118 20.00 -5.51 -21.75
CA GLY A 118 21.08 -4.69 -21.19
C GLY A 118 21.84 -5.32 -20.00
N ALA A 119 21.28 -6.36 -19.36
CA ALA A 119 21.93 -7.02 -18.23
C ALA A 119 23.26 -7.70 -18.64
N PHE A 120 24.28 -7.55 -17.79
CA PHE A 120 25.57 -8.20 -17.96
C PHE A 120 25.46 -9.69 -17.63
N ARG A 121 25.81 -10.56 -18.59
CA ARG A 121 25.69 -12.02 -18.51
C ARG A 121 27.04 -12.74 -18.60
N GLY A 122 28.12 -12.01 -18.32
CA GLY A 122 29.49 -12.44 -18.56
C GLY A 122 30.07 -11.84 -19.84
N ALA A 123 31.40 -11.71 -19.87
CA ALA A 123 32.11 -11.02 -20.94
C ALA A 123 31.95 -11.68 -22.32
N GLU A 124 31.81 -13.01 -22.36
CA GLU A 124 31.64 -13.76 -23.61
C GLU A 124 30.28 -13.52 -24.28
N LEU A 125 29.26 -13.22 -23.48
CA LEU A 125 27.88 -12.96 -23.92
C LEU A 125 27.56 -11.47 -23.96
N ASP A 126 28.58 -10.62 -23.74
CA ASP A 126 28.40 -9.19 -23.57
C ASP A 126 28.32 -8.45 -24.91
N THR A 127 27.11 -8.36 -25.44
CA THR A 127 26.79 -7.44 -26.54
C THR A 127 25.90 -6.32 -26.01
N PRO A 128 26.45 -5.15 -25.62
CA PRO A 128 25.63 -4.04 -25.15
C PRO A 128 24.65 -3.61 -26.26
N ALA A 129 23.35 -3.70 -25.98
CA ALA A 129 22.32 -3.27 -26.91
C ALA A 129 22.43 -1.76 -27.19
N VAL A 130 22.29 -1.36 -28.46
CA VAL A 130 22.33 0.05 -28.89
C VAL A 130 21.23 0.83 -28.13
N GLY A 131 21.63 1.87 -27.41
CA GLY A 131 20.71 2.73 -26.63
C GLY A 131 20.53 2.35 -25.15
N CYS A 132 21.21 1.31 -24.66
CA CYS A 132 21.17 0.89 -23.24
C CYS A 132 22.33 1.46 -22.39
N VAL A 133 22.93 2.58 -22.80
CA VAL A 133 24.03 3.22 -22.07
C VAL A 133 23.47 4.08 -20.95
N VAL A 134 23.72 3.67 -19.70
CA VAL A 134 23.24 4.37 -18.51
C VAL A 134 24.39 5.07 -17.83
N THR A 135 24.45 6.40 -17.92
CA THR A 135 25.48 7.22 -17.26
C THR A 135 24.96 7.80 -15.94
N ASP A 136 25.86 8.31 -15.09
CA ASP A 136 25.48 9.06 -13.88
C ASP A 136 24.58 10.26 -14.20
N ALA A 137 24.83 10.94 -15.33
CA ALA A 137 24.00 12.05 -15.78
C ALA A 137 22.58 11.58 -16.12
N LEU A 138 22.43 10.40 -16.74
CA LEU A 138 21.13 9.83 -17.06
C LEU A 138 20.38 9.43 -15.78
N LEU A 139 21.04 8.73 -14.86
CA LEU A 139 20.44 8.39 -13.56
C LEU A 139 20.03 9.65 -12.80
N SER A 140 20.89 10.68 -12.82
CA SER A 140 20.64 11.95 -12.15
C SER A 140 19.42 12.70 -12.66
N ARG A 141 19.16 12.58 -13.97
CA ARG A 141 18.03 13.22 -14.63
C ARG A 141 16.73 12.44 -14.44
N HIS A 142 16.78 11.10 -14.50
CA HIS A 142 15.59 10.26 -14.58
C HIS A 142 15.12 9.69 -13.24
N VAL A 143 16.01 9.60 -12.23
CA VAL A 143 15.69 9.05 -10.90
C VAL A 143 15.54 10.21 -9.91
N PRO A 144 14.33 10.46 -9.38
CA PRO A 144 14.02 11.67 -8.62
C PRO A 144 14.45 11.58 -7.15
N ALA A 145 15.74 11.32 -6.89
CA ALA A 145 16.28 11.18 -5.54
C ALA A 145 17.60 11.92 -5.39
N GLY A 146 18.03 12.18 -4.14
CA GLY A 146 19.37 12.73 -3.85
C GLY A 146 20.50 11.80 -4.29
N ASP A 147 21.72 12.33 -4.33
CA ASP A 147 22.87 11.60 -4.88
C ASP A 147 23.26 10.43 -3.99
N ARG A 148 23.33 10.64 -2.67
CA ARG A 148 23.63 9.57 -1.70
C ARG A 148 22.50 8.56 -1.61
N GLN A 149 21.23 8.99 -1.65
CA GLN A 149 20.08 8.07 -1.72
C GLN A 149 20.12 7.17 -2.96
N ARG A 150 20.48 7.71 -4.14
CA ARG A 150 20.63 6.90 -5.35
C ARG A 150 21.78 5.91 -5.26
N LEU A 151 22.95 6.35 -4.81
CA LEU A 151 24.12 5.48 -4.67
C LEU A 151 23.84 4.31 -3.71
N ARG A 152 23.12 4.59 -2.62
CA ARG A 152 22.65 3.54 -1.70
C ARG A 152 21.69 2.57 -2.37
N ALA A 153 20.68 3.07 -3.07
CA ALA A 153 19.72 2.21 -3.77
C ALA A 153 20.38 1.39 -4.91
N LEU A 154 21.45 1.90 -5.53
CA LEU A 154 22.29 1.17 -6.48
C LEU A 154 23.08 0.04 -5.80
N ALA A 155 23.58 0.25 -4.58
CA ALA A 155 24.31 -0.78 -3.83
C ALA A 155 23.44 -2.01 -3.47
N ASP A 156 22.13 -1.82 -3.34
CA ASP A 156 21.16 -2.90 -3.11
C ASP A 156 20.79 -3.71 -4.37
N ILE A 157 21.24 -3.24 -5.53
CA ILE A 157 21.08 -3.87 -6.84
C ILE A 157 22.45 -4.49 -7.19
N PRO A 158 22.51 -5.68 -7.81
CA PRO A 158 23.78 -6.19 -8.32
C PRO A 158 24.17 -5.36 -9.56
N ALA A 159 24.60 -4.11 -9.34
CA ALA A 159 24.98 -3.16 -10.37
C ALA A 159 26.43 -2.71 -10.16
N PHE A 160 27.13 -2.45 -11.26
CA PHE A 160 28.50 -1.98 -11.25
C PHE A 160 28.70 -0.90 -12.31
N TYR A 161 29.72 -0.06 -12.11
CA TYR A 161 30.08 1.02 -13.01
C TYR A 161 31.38 0.66 -13.73
N VAL A 162 31.34 0.62 -15.05
CA VAL A 162 32.49 0.28 -15.90
C VAL A 162 32.48 1.18 -17.13
N ASP A 163 33.65 1.69 -17.53
CA ASP A 163 33.83 2.51 -18.74
C ASP A 163 32.83 3.68 -18.90
N GLY A 164 32.45 4.32 -17.79
CA GLY A 164 31.52 5.46 -17.82
C GLY A 164 30.04 5.07 -17.74
N VAL A 165 29.72 3.78 -17.62
CA VAL A 165 28.38 3.22 -17.77
C VAL A 165 28.01 2.32 -16.60
N TRP A 166 26.80 2.49 -16.08
CA TRP A 166 26.17 1.58 -15.12
C TRP A 166 25.60 0.36 -15.82
N ARG A 167 25.85 -0.80 -15.22
CA ARG A 167 25.36 -2.09 -15.70
C ARG A 167 24.78 -2.90 -14.55
N VAL A 168 23.72 -3.66 -14.84
CA VAL A 168 23.12 -4.60 -13.88
C VAL A 168 23.54 -6.01 -14.25
N VAL A 169 23.93 -6.80 -13.27
CA VAL A 169 24.34 -8.19 -13.42
C VAL A 169 23.10 -9.08 -13.43
N GLU A 170 23.02 -10.01 -14.37
CA GLU A 170 21.95 -11.01 -14.39
C GLU A 170 22.03 -11.89 -13.12
N PRO A 171 20.90 -12.21 -12.46
CA PRO A 171 20.92 -12.97 -11.21
C PRO A 171 21.63 -14.33 -11.29
N ALA A 172 21.51 -15.03 -12.42
CA ALA A 172 22.18 -16.30 -12.65
C ALA A 172 23.71 -16.13 -12.67
N TYR A 173 24.21 -15.20 -13.49
CA TYR A 173 25.64 -14.89 -13.58
C TYR A 173 26.20 -14.36 -12.25
N CYS A 174 25.44 -13.53 -11.53
CA CYS A 174 25.80 -13.05 -10.20
C CYS A 174 26.07 -14.20 -9.22
N MET A 175 25.24 -15.25 -9.27
CA MET A 175 25.41 -16.45 -8.45
C MET A 175 26.59 -17.32 -8.92
N GLU A 176 26.79 -17.46 -10.22
CA GLU A 176 27.96 -18.16 -10.77
C GLU A 176 29.27 -17.50 -10.33
N LEU A 177 29.35 -16.17 -10.43
CA LEU A 177 30.51 -15.41 -9.98
C LEU A 177 30.70 -15.51 -8.47
N LEU A 178 29.64 -15.45 -7.66
CA LEU A 178 29.75 -15.67 -6.21
C LEU A 178 30.31 -17.07 -5.90
N ARG A 179 29.84 -18.12 -6.58
CA ARG A 179 30.37 -19.49 -6.39
C ARG A 179 31.84 -19.58 -6.75
N LEU A 180 32.26 -18.91 -7.82
CA LEU A 180 33.66 -18.84 -8.24
C LEU A 180 34.53 -18.09 -7.21
N VAL A 181 34.04 -16.96 -6.69
CA VAL A 181 34.68 -16.20 -5.59
C VAL A 181 34.88 -17.08 -4.36
N LEU A 182 33.84 -17.81 -3.94
CA LEU A 182 33.90 -18.69 -2.77
C LEU A 182 34.86 -19.86 -2.98
N ALA A 183 34.86 -20.48 -4.17
CA ALA A 183 35.78 -21.55 -4.51
C ALA A 183 37.24 -21.07 -4.49
N THR A 184 37.51 -19.89 -5.06
CA THR A 184 38.83 -19.28 -5.14
C THR A 184 39.34 -18.89 -3.75
N ALA A 185 38.48 -18.35 -2.89
CA ALA A 185 38.83 -18.06 -1.51
C ALA A 185 39.28 -19.33 -0.76
N VAL A 186 38.54 -20.44 -0.93
CA VAL A 186 38.91 -21.73 -0.32
C VAL A 186 40.23 -22.26 -0.88
N GLU A 187 40.45 -22.18 -2.19
CA GLU A 187 41.69 -22.65 -2.83
C GLU A 187 42.93 -21.87 -2.35
N ASN A 188 42.77 -20.58 -2.04
CA ASN A 188 43.84 -19.71 -1.58
C ASN A 188 43.93 -19.58 -0.04
N ASP A 189 43.18 -20.39 0.71
CA ASP A 189 43.07 -20.32 2.17
C ASP A 189 42.72 -18.92 2.70
N TRP A 190 41.89 -18.17 1.97
CA TRP A 190 41.44 -16.85 2.36
C TRP A 190 40.21 -16.91 3.28
N PRO A 191 40.20 -16.12 4.36
CA PRO A 191 39.08 -16.08 5.28
C PRO A 191 37.86 -15.39 4.64
N LEU A 192 36.70 -16.04 4.67
CA LEU A 192 35.45 -15.53 4.06
C LEU A 192 34.89 -14.29 4.77
N ASP A 193 35.34 -14.00 5.99
CA ASP A 193 35.00 -12.81 6.76
C ASP A 193 35.93 -11.61 6.49
N ALA A 194 36.95 -11.75 5.63
CA ALA A 194 37.88 -10.67 5.30
C ALA A 194 38.44 -10.78 3.87
N LEU A 195 37.56 -10.77 2.87
CA LEU A 195 37.95 -10.80 1.46
C LEU A 195 38.36 -9.41 0.94
N ASP A 196 39.48 -9.38 0.22
CA ASP A 196 39.96 -8.20 -0.51
C ASP A 196 39.56 -8.28 -1.99
N PRO A 197 38.86 -7.27 -2.55
CA PRO A 197 38.36 -7.32 -3.92
C PRO A 197 39.48 -7.34 -4.96
N GLN A 198 40.60 -6.68 -4.68
CA GLN A 198 41.72 -6.59 -5.62
C GLN A 198 42.46 -7.93 -5.66
N ALA A 199 42.79 -8.52 -4.52
CA ALA A 199 43.39 -9.85 -4.44
C ALA A 199 42.50 -10.90 -5.13
N MET A 200 41.19 -10.84 -4.89
CA MET A 200 40.21 -11.70 -5.55
C MET A 200 40.24 -11.55 -7.07
N TYR A 201 40.23 -10.32 -7.58
CA TYR A 201 40.39 -10.06 -9.00
C TYR A 201 41.70 -10.63 -9.57
N GLN A 202 42.81 -10.48 -8.85
CA GLN A 202 44.12 -10.96 -9.29
C GLN A 202 44.20 -12.50 -9.33
N ALA A 203 43.45 -13.20 -8.47
CA ALA A 203 43.35 -14.66 -8.50
C ALA A 203 42.37 -15.18 -9.56
N LEU A 204 41.29 -14.44 -9.83
CA LEU A 204 40.27 -14.81 -10.82
C LEU A 204 40.64 -14.45 -12.26
N ARG A 205 41.53 -13.48 -12.48
CA ARG A 205 41.94 -13.12 -13.83
C ARG A 205 42.69 -14.28 -14.48
N THR A 206 42.24 -14.66 -15.67
CA THR A 206 42.99 -15.52 -16.58
C THR A 206 43.34 -14.70 -17.82
N GLU A 207 44.29 -15.15 -18.64
CA GLU A 207 44.64 -14.47 -19.90
C GLU A 207 43.44 -14.32 -20.85
N ASP A 208 42.43 -15.20 -20.71
CA ASP A 208 41.23 -15.24 -21.54
C ASP A 208 39.97 -14.64 -20.87
N SER A 209 40.01 -14.25 -19.59
CA SER A 209 38.83 -13.80 -18.85
C SER A 209 38.79 -12.28 -18.63
N ALA A 210 37.76 -11.64 -19.21
CA ALA A 210 37.52 -10.20 -19.11
C ALA A 210 36.51 -9.84 -18.00
N ILE A 211 36.65 -10.43 -16.80
CA ILE A 211 35.83 -10.03 -15.64
C ILE A 211 36.29 -8.63 -15.18
N PRO A 212 35.42 -7.61 -15.17
CA PRO A 212 35.80 -6.29 -14.66
C PRO A 212 36.08 -6.32 -13.15
N PRO A 213 37.12 -5.64 -12.64
CA PRO A 213 37.40 -5.59 -11.20
C PRO A 213 36.23 -4.97 -10.40
N GLU A 214 35.51 -4.00 -11.00
CA GLU A 214 34.35 -3.35 -10.40
C GLU A 214 33.19 -4.33 -10.20
N LEU A 215 33.09 -5.36 -11.04
CA LEU A 215 32.07 -6.39 -10.93
C LEU A 215 32.31 -7.29 -9.71
N ILE A 216 33.57 -7.63 -9.41
CA ILE A 216 33.92 -8.41 -8.21
C ILE A 216 33.58 -7.61 -6.95
N ALA A 217 33.95 -6.33 -6.93
CA ALA A 217 33.61 -5.44 -5.82
C ALA A 217 32.09 -5.32 -5.63
N ALA A 218 31.31 -5.22 -6.73
CA ALA A 218 29.86 -5.17 -6.67
C ALA A 218 29.23 -6.46 -6.13
N VAL A 219 29.71 -7.64 -6.55
CA VAL A 219 29.23 -8.93 -6.04
C VAL A 219 29.57 -9.08 -4.55
N LEU A 220 30.79 -8.75 -4.14
CA LEU A 220 31.18 -8.78 -2.74
C LEU A 220 30.34 -7.79 -1.90
N ALA A 221 30.17 -6.55 -2.36
CA ALA A 221 29.33 -5.57 -1.67
C ALA A 221 27.88 -6.05 -1.49
N ARG A 222 27.34 -6.79 -2.46
CA ARG A 222 25.98 -7.31 -2.41
C ARG A 222 25.78 -8.42 -1.37
N PHE A 223 26.79 -9.25 -1.17
CA PHE A 223 26.71 -10.47 -0.35
C PHE A 223 27.50 -10.39 0.95
N SER A 224 28.20 -9.30 1.22
CA SER A 224 29.05 -9.12 2.39
C SER A 224 28.68 -7.89 3.21
N HIS A 225 29.12 -7.85 4.46
CA HIS A 225 29.28 -6.61 5.22
C HIS A 225 30.66 -6.00 4.92
N PHE A 226 30.75 -4.67 4.89
CA PHE A 226 32.01 -3.98 4.65
C PHE A 226 32.49 -3.27 5.92
N THR A 227 33.64 -3.70 6.44
CA THR A 227 34.32 -3.09 7.59
C THR A 227 35.81 -2.89 7.27
N GLY A 228 36.09 -2.34 6.09
CA GLY A 228 37.44 -2.23 5.52
C GLY A 228 37.78 -3.40 4.58
N THR A 229 37.30 -4.60 4.90
CA THR A 229 37.28 -5.79 4.03
C THR A 229 35.85 -6.30 3.89
N TYR A 230 35.61 -7.22 2.96
CA TYR A 230 34.30 -7.83 2.74
C TYR A 230 34.14 -9.13 3.53
N ALA A 231 33.20 -9.14 4.47
CA ALA A 231 32.80 -10.33 5.22
C ALA A 231 31.52 -10.94 4.66
N ILE A 232 31.59 -12.12 4.03
CA ILE A 232 30.42 -12.77 3.41
C ILE A 232 29.32 -13.01 4.46
N ASP A 233 28.11 -12.55 4.17
CA ASP A 233 26.92 -12.78 4.99
C ASP A 233 26.02 -13.83 4.34
N SER A 234 26.06 -15.05 4.89
CA SER A 234 25.23 -16.17 4.48
C SER A 234 23.73 -15.83 4.47
N ARG A 235 23.25 -14.87 5.27
CA ARG A 235 21.84 -14.41 5.27
C ARG A 235 21.51 -13.58 4.04
N ARG A 236 22.41 -12.70 3.59
CA ARG A 236 22.24 -11.95 2.33
C ARG A 236 22.22 -12.91 1.13
N VAL A 237 23.09 -13.92 1.14
CA VAL A 237 23.10 -14.98 0.11
C VAL A 237 21.80 -15.78 0.12
N ALA A 238 21.37 -16.27 1.29
CA ALA A 238 20.13 -17.04 1.42
C ALA A 238 18.89 -16.24 0.99
N LYS A 239 18.82 -14.95 1.36
CA LYS A 239 17.73 -14.06 0.95
C LYS A 239 17.68 -13.86 -0.57
N PHE A 240 18.83 -13.70 -1.21
CA PHE A 240 18.91 -13.60 -2.67
C PHE A 240 18.43 -14.90 -3.36
N LEU A 241 18.89 -16.06 -2.88
CA LEU A 241 18.46 -17.35 -3.40
C LEU A 241 16.97 -17.60 -3.18
N ALA A 242 16.42 -17.22 -2.02
CA ALA A 242 14.99 -17.29 -1.73
C ALA A 242 14.16 -16.54 -2.79
N GLN A 243 14.57 -15.33 -3.15
CA GLN A 243 13.92 -14.55 -4.20
C GLN A 243 13.99 -15.26 -5.56
N GLN A 244 15.14 -15.87 -5.91
CA GLN A 244 15.27 -16.61 -7.18
C GLN A 244 14.39 -17.86 -7.21
N ILE A 245 14.29 -18.61 -6.11
CA ILE A 245 13.41 -19.78 -6.00
C ILE A 245 11.95 -19.39 -6.21
N PHE A 246 11.50 -18.31 -5.59
CA PHE A 246 10.13 -17.82 -5.79
C PHE A 246 9.88 -17.39 -7.24
N ALA A 247 10.83 -16.67 -7.85
CA ALA A 247 10.72 -16.21 -9.23
C ALA A 247 10.67 -17.39 -10.23
N ALA A 248 11.54 -18.38 -10.07
CA ALA A 248 11.60 -19.57 -10.94
C ALA A 248 10.31 -20.40 -10.90
N GLU A 249 9.57 -20.34 -9.80
CA GLU A 249 8.38 -21.14 -9.54
C GLU A 249 7.08 -20.32 -9.63
N GLY A 250 7.13 -19.21 -10.36
CA GLY A 250 5.94 -18.40 -10.68
C GLY A 250 5.27 -17.76 -9.47
N MET A 251 6.03 -17.44 -8.42
CA MET A 251 5.55 -16.82 -7.18
C MET A 251 4.45 -17.62 -6.45
N ARG A 252 4.42 -18.95 -6.64
CA ARG A 252 3.47 -19.83 -5.95
C ARG A 252 3.69 -19.87 -4.43
N ALA A 253 2.67 -20.23 -3.68
CA ALA A 253 2.83 -20.53 -2.25
C ALA A 253 3.64 -21.82 -2.04
N TRP A 254 4.42 -21.84 -0.96
CA TRP A 254 5.33 -22.94 -0.62
C TRP A 254 5.08 -23.45 0.80
N PRO A 255 4.93 -24.77 1.03
CA PRO A 255 5.13 -25.33 2.36
C PRO A 255 6.53 -24.94 2.88
N VAL A 256 6.60 -24.41 4.09
CA VAL A 256 7.87 -23.95 4.70
C VAL A 256 8.94 -25.04 4.70
N SER A 257 8.55 -26.30 4.96
CA SER A 257 9.46 -27.45 4.95
C SER A 257 10.06 -27.73 3.57
N GLU A 258 9.26 -27.64 2.51
CA GLU A 258 9.73 -27.84 1.14
C GLU A 258 10.64 -26.69 0.69
N PHE A 259 10.27 -25.46 1.05
CA PHE A 259 11.09 -24.29 0.74
C PHE A 259 12.44 -24.34 1.43
N LEU A 260 12.50 -24.77 2.71
CA LEU A 260 13.75 -24.97 3.43
C LEU A 260 14.67 -25.98 2.72
N LEU A 261 14.10 -27.10 2.24
CA LEU A 261 14.86 -28.10 1.49
C LEU A 261 15.41 -27.54 0.18
N ALA A 262 14.59 -26.81 -0.58
CA ALA A 262 15.01 -26.18 -1.84
C ALA A 262 16.10 -25.12 -1.61
N LEU A 263 15.92 -24.26 -0.61
CA LEU A 263 16.90 -23.23 -0.24
C LEU A 263 18.23 -23.86 0.18
N ARG A 264 18.19 -24.90 1.02
CA ARG A 264 19.39 -25.63 1.45
C ARG A 264 20.12 -26.27 0.28
N ALA A 265 19.39 -26.89 -0.65
CA ALA A 265 19.99 -27.51 -1.83
C ALA A 265 20.68 -26.50 -2.77
N THR A 266 20.26 -25.22 -2.70
CA THR A 266 20.78 -24.15 -3.56
C THR A 266 21.96 -23.39 -2.94
N MET A 267 22.07 -23.39 -1.61
CA MET A 267 23.14 -22.69 -0.87
C MET A 267 24.55 -23.21 -1.26
N PRO A 268 25.54 -22.32 -1.43
CA PRO A 268 26.93 -22.73 -1.63
C PRO A 268 27.44 -23.59 -0.45
N PRO A 269 28.13 -24.72 -0.70
CA PRO A 269 28.57 -25.62 0.36
C PRO A 269 29.52 -24.94 1.36
N GLN A 270 30.31 -23.97 0.90
CA GLN A 270 31.23 -23.18 1.73
C GLN A 270 30.50 -22.35 2.81
N LEU A 271 29.24 -21.99 2.57
CA LEU A 271 28.41 -21.20 3.50
C LEU A 271 27.40 -22.07 4.25
N SER A 272 27.40 -23.37 3.98
CA SER A 272 26.43 -24.32 4.55
C SER A 272 26.79 -24.79 5.97
N SER A 273 27.78 -24.21 6.63
CA SER A 273 28.05 -24.39 8.08
C SER A 273 27.58 -23.20 8.92
N ASP A 274 27.56 -22.00 8.34
CA ASP A 274 27.45 -20.74 9.08
C ASP A 274 26.00 -20.24 9.23
N PHE A 275 25.06 -20.91 8.60
CA PHE A 275 23.65 -20.60 8.70
C PHE A 275 23.03 -21.24 9.95
N PRO A 276 22.12 -20.54 10.67
CA PRO A 276 21.46 -21.10 11.85
C PRO A 276 20.79 -22.44 11.51
N ASP A 277 21.20 -23.48 12.27
CA ASP A 277 20.86 -24.90 12.18
C ASP A 277 19.76 -25.23 11.15
N TRP A 278 20.11 -25.75 9.97
CA TRP A 278 19.12 -26.29 9.01
C TRP A 278 18.24 -27.39 9.61
N ARG A 279 18.55 -27.88 10.82
CA ARG A 279 17.69 -28.77 11.62
C ARG A 279 16.53 -28.04 12.30
N SER A 280 16.59 -26.71 12.43
CA SER A 280 15.47 -25.89 12.87
C SER A 280 14.32 -26.07 11.90
N THR A 281 13.14 -26.35 12.45
CA THR A 281 11.87 -26.39 11.73
C THR A 281 11.37 -24.98 11.40
N ALA A 282 12.19 -23.93 11.48
CA ALA A 282 11.77 -22.57 11.19
C ALA A 282 12.68 -21.85 10.20
N ILE A 283 12.07 -21.07 9.30
CA ILE A 283 12.82 -20.15 8.43
C ILE A 283 13.09 -18.86 9.22
N PRO A 284 14.36 -18.43 9.34
CA PRO A 284 14.70 -17.17 9.98
C PRO A 284 13.92 -16.00 9.38
N ARG A 285 13.37 -15.14 10.25
CA ARG A 285 12.62 -13.95 9.82
C ARG A 285 13.43 -13.09 8.85
N SER A 286 14.74 -12.99 9.03
CA SER A 286 15.64 -12.19 8.17
C SER A 286 15.65 -12.61 6.69
N ILE A 287 15.34 -13.88 6.37
CA ILE A 287 15.27 -14.35 4.98
C ILE A 287 13.96 -13.93 4.33
N VAL A 288 12.84 -14.17 5.02
CA VAL A 288 11.49 -13.98 4.47
C VAL A 288 10.97 -12.57 4.67
N ARG A 289 11.56 -11.80 5.59
CA ARG A 289 11.27 -10.38 5.82
C ARG A 289 11.41 -9.66 4.49
N ASP A 290 10.30 -9.06 4.03
CA ASP A 290 10.11 -8.34 2.77
C ASP A 290 9.95 -9.17 1.48
N LEU A 291 10.04 -10.50 1.55
CA LEU A 291 9.89 -11.40 0.41
C LEU A 291 8.60 -12.22 0.42
N ALA A 292 8.07 -12.54 1.61
CA ALA A 292 6.90 -13.38 1.75
C ALA A 292 6.16 -13.12 3.07
N TYR A 293 4.85 -13.37 3.07
CA TYR A 293 4.07 -13.51 4.29
C TYR A 293 3.73 -14.97 4.56
N ALA A 294 3.62 -15.33 5.83
CA ALA A 294 3.31 -16.69 6.21
C ALA A 294 1.80 -16.88 6.48
N SER A 295 1.27 -18.05 6.13
CA SER A 295 -0.13 -18.45 6.37
C SER A 295 -0.21 -19.92 6.77
N THR A 296 -1.32 -20.35 7.33
CA THR A 296 -1.57 -21.73 7.75
C THR A 296 -2.92 -22.21 7.17
N PRO A 297 -3.13 -23.52 6.93
CA PRO A 297 -4.40 -24.04 6.39
C PRO A 297 -5.62 -23.80 7.28
N ILE A 298 -5.40 -23.75 8.59
CA ILE A 298 -6.33 -23.28 9.59
C ILE A 298 -5.73 -21.96 10.03
N ASP A 299 -6.43 -20.84 9.88
CA ASP A 299 -5.97 -19.50 10.25
C ASP A 299 -5.44 -19.52 11.71
N THR A 300 -4.15 -19.79 11.92
CA THR A 300 -3.55 -20.02 13.24
C THR A 300 -2.56 -18.91 13.47
N HIS A 301 -2.86 -18.12 14.50
CA HIS A 301 -2.52 -16.72 14.54
C HIS A 301 -1.15 -16.42 15.21
N LEU A 302 -0.20 -17.36 15.12
CA LEU A 302 1.14 -17.27 15.73
C LEU A 302 2.21 -17.80 14.78
N ILE A 303 2.30 -17.22 13.58
CA ILE A 303 3.18 -17.72 12.53
C ILE A 303 4.58 -17.11 12.61
N TYR A 304 4.71 -15.91 13.17
CA TYR A 304 6.02 -15.28 13.38
C TYR A 304 6.41 -15.42 14.85
N THR A 305 7.37 -16.28 15.15
CA THR A 305 8.00 -16.43 16.48
C THR A 305 9.39 -15.78 16.50
N GLU A 306 9.99 -15.55 17.67
CA GLU A 306 11.39 -15.10 17.77
C GLU A 306 12.36 -16.03 17.00
N ALA A 307 12.04 -17.33 16.94
CA ALA A 307 12.83 -18.32 16.21
C ALA A 307 12.61 -18.32 14.68
N GLY A 308 11.62 -17.58 14.15
CA GLY A 308 11.28 -17.60 12.72
C GLY A 308 9.85 -18.01 12.42
N VAL A 309 9.64 -18.45 11.18
CA VAL A 309 8.37 -19.01 10.66
C VAL A 309 8.40 -20.53 10.77
N PRO A 310 7.56 -21.19 11.60
CA PRO A 310 7.62 -22.63 11.85
C PRO A 310 7.14 -23.44 10.64
N SER A 311 7.66 -24.66 10.47
CA SER A 311 7.48 -25.49 9.28
C SER A 311 6.27 -26.40 9.33
N HIS A 312 5.68 -26.61 10.50
CA HIS A 312 4.53 -27.47 10.65
C HIS A 312 3.26 -26.71 10.30
N SER A 313 2.62 -27.12 9.19
CA SER A 313 1.35 -26.57 8.72
C SER A 313 1.40 -25.08 8.35
N THR A 314 2.54 -24.59 7.86
CA THR A 314 2.73 -23.21 7.44
C THR A 314 3.17 -23.14 5.98
N TYR A 315 2.61 -22.18 5.26
CA TYR A 315 2.95 -21.80 3.91
C TYR A 315 3.62 -20.42 3.88
N LEU A 316 4.62 -20.26 3.02
CA LEU A 316 5.13 -18.98 2.59
C LEU A 316 4.42 -18.56 1.32
N ASN A 317 3.87 -17.36 1.33
CA ASN A 317 3.19 -16.74 0.20
C ASN A 317 4.09 -15.61 -0.31
N PRO A 318 4.73 -15.78 -1.48
CA PRO A 318 5.64 -14.77 -2.02
C PRO A 318 4.91 -13.45 -2.24
N LEU A 319 5.50 -12.38 -1.73
CA LEU A 319 5.04 -11.02 -1.89
C LEU A 319 6.26 -10.12 -1.78
N LEU A 320 6.87 -9.74 -2.90
CA LEU A 320 8.07 -8.92 -2.86
C LEU A 320 7.70 -7.48 -2.52
N ARG A 321 8.36 -6.91 -1.52
CA ARG A 321 8.22 -5.48 -1.20
C ARG A 321 8.54 -4.58 -2.39
N SER A 322 9.46 -5.00 -3.25
CA SER A 322 9.82 -4.28 -4.49
C SER A 322 8.64 -4.08 -5.45
N ASP A 323 7.65 -4.97 -5.40
CA ASP A 323 6.53 -4.99 -6.34
C ASP A 323 5.32 -4.22 -5.78
N LEU A 324 5.43 -3.74 -4.53
CA LEU A 324 4.38 -3.03 -3.85
C LEU A 324 4.38 -1.52 -4.20
N PRO A 325 3.19 -0.90 -4.38
CA PRO A 325 3.08 0.53 -4.70
C PRO A 325 3.83 1.41 -3.71
N SER A 326 4.51 2.47 -4.12
CA SER A 326 5.31 3.31 -3.20
C SER A 326 4.50 4.29 -2.34
N GLU A 327 3.19 4.44 -2.60
CA GLU A 327 2.32 5.32 -1.83
C GLU A 327 1.68 4.52 -0.69
N PRO A 328 1.79 4.96 0.59
CA PRO A 328 1.37 4.17 1.74
C PRO A 328 -0.06 3.63 1.66
N ARG A 329 -1.03 4.43 1.18
CA ARG A 329 -2.42 4.01 1.08
C ARG A 329 -2.62 2.97 -0.03
N ALA A 330 -2.01 3.16 -1.21
CA ALA A 330 -2.04 2.21 -2.30
C ALA A 330 -1.34 0.89 -1.90
N ARG A 331 -0.22 0.98 -1.18
CA ARG A 331 0.51 -0.19 -0.66
C ARG A 331 -0.34 -0.98 0.32
N LEU A 332 -0.91 -0.31 1.32
CA LEU A 332 -1.80 -0.95 2.29
C LEU A 332 -3.02 -1.58 1.63
N ARG A 333 -3.61 -0.93 0.63
CA ARG A 333 -4.70 -1.53 -0.15
C ARG A 333 -4.26 -2.83 -0.80
N LYS A 334 -3.11 -2.84 -1.49
CA LYS A 334 -2.57 -4.03 -2.13
C LYS A 334 -2.26 -5.15 -1.12
N LEU A 335 -1.72 -4.80 0.06
CA LEU A 335 -1.48 -5.73 1.15
C LEU A 335 -2.80 -6.35 1.67
N PHE A 336 -3.84 -5.55 1.83
CA PHE A 336 -5.14 -6.03 2.28
C PHE A 336 -5.90 -6.85 1.21
N GLU A 337 -5.61 -6.63 -0.08
CA GLU A 337 -6.11 -7.47 -1.18
C GLU A 337 -5.51 -8.89 -1.13
N VAL A 338 -4.21 -9.02 -0.83
CA VAL A 338 -3.55 -10.34 -0.79
C VAL A 338 -3.80 -11.09 0.52
N LYS A 339 -3.98 -10.37 1.64
CA LYS A 339 -4.35 -10.96 2.93
C LYS A 339 -5.25 -9.98 3.69
N HIS A 340 -6.46 -10.43 4.04
CA HIS A 340 -7.48 -9.54 4.59
C HIS A 340 -7.16 -9.02 6.01
N LYS A 341 -6.42 -9.79 6.82
CA LYS A 341 -6.07 -9.46 8.20
C LYS A 341 -4.55 -9.53 8.37
N TRP A 342 -3.93 -8.45 8.82
CA TRP A 342 -2.49 -8.40 9.11
C TRP A 342 -2.25 -8.04 10.56
N SER A 343 -1.29 -8.70 11.20
CA SER A 343 -0.71 -8.17 12.43
C SER A 343 0.27 -7.03 12.11
N LYS A 344 0.58 -6.20 13.12
CA LYS A 344 1.60 -5.16 12.97
C LYS A 344 2.96 -5.74 12.61
N SER A 345 3.36 -6.84 13.25
CA SER A 345 4.67 -7.47 13.01
C SER A 345 4.80 -8.05 11.61
N GLU A 346 3.71 -8.51 11.02
CA GLU A 346 3.66 -9.04 9.65
C GLU A 346 3.70 -7.95 8.58
N VAL A 347 2.98 -6.84 8.80
CA VAL A 347 2.86 -5.78 7.79
C VAL A 347 4.07 -4.84 7.78
N LEU A 348 4.74 -4.69 8.94
CA LEU A 348 5.84 -3.73 9.12
C LEU A 348 6.96 -3.87 8.08
N PRO A 349 7.48 -5.08 7.77
CA PRO A 349 8.54 -5.24 6.77
C PRO A 349 8.20 -4.69 5.38
N PHE A 350 6.92 -4.67 5.02
CA PHE A 350 6.44 -4.20 3.71
C PHE A 350 6.24 -2.68 3.65
N LEU A 351 6.30 -1.99 4.79
CA LEU A 351 6.04 -0.55 4.89
C LEU A 351 7.25 0.25 5.38
N GLU A 352 8.27 -0.40 5.96
CA GLU A 352 9.41 0.28 6.58
C GLU A 352 10.22 1.16 5.61
N ASP A 353 10.30 0.79 4.33
CA ASP A 353 10.98 1.54 3.27
C ASP A 353 10.24 2.82 2.87
N LEU A 354 9.00 2.99 3.30
CA LEU A 354 8.24 4.22 3.09
C LEU A 354 8.51 5.26 4.18
N ALA A 355 9.11 4.87 5.31
CA ALA A 355 9.44 5.78 6.39
C ALA A 355 10.75 6.51 6.07
N ASP A 356 10.80 7.79 6.42
CA ASP A 356 11.98 8.64 6.19
C ASP A 356 13.06 8.37 7.26
N VAL A 357 13.68 7.21 7.16
CA VAL A 357 14.68 6.68 8.09
C VAL A 357 15.80 5.99 7.32
N ASP A 358 17.04 6.12 7.79
CA ASP A 358 18.16 5.39 7.20
C ASP A 358 17.99 3.87 7.41
N LEU A 359 17.80 3.12 6.33
CA LEU A 359 17.59 1.67 6.37
C LEU A 359 18.81 0.93 6.95
N GLU A 360 20.03 1.45 6.78
CA GLU A 360 21.24 0.86 7.39
C GLU A 360 21.19 0.91 8.91
N LEU A 361 20.65 1.99 9.48
CA LEU A 361 20.44 2.07 10.93
C LEU A 361 19.44 1.02 11.39
N LEU A 362 18.39 0.73 10.61
CA LEU A 362 17.45 -0.35 10.91
C LEU A 362 18.11 -1.73 10.80
N GLU A 363 18.93 -1.97 9.78
CA GLU A 363 19.70 -3.22 9.62
C GLU A 363 20.68 -3.43 10.76
N GLN A 364 21.29 -2.36 11.27
CA GLN A 364 22.18 -2.36 12.44
C GLN A 364 21.43 -2.44 13.78
N GLY A 365 20.09 -2.51 13.77
CA GLY A 365 19.28 -2.65 14.98
C GLY A 365 19.14 -1.36 15.81
N ASN A 366 19.31 -0.18 15.20
CA ASN A 366 19.17 1.10 15.89
C ASN A 366 17.72 1.30 16.38
N GLU A 367 17.56 1.36 17.70
CA GLU A 367 16.25 1.47 18.34
C GLU A 367 15.51 2.77 18.02
N ALA A 368 16.23 3.89 17.88
CA ALA A 368 15.63 5.19 17.58
C ALA A 368 15.05 5.20 16.15
N ALA A 369 15.81 4.67 15.19
CA ALA A 369 15.36 4.46 13.82
C ALA A 369 14.11 3.56 13.78
N ALA A 370 14.14 2.41 14.48
CA ALA A 370 13.03 1.48 14.56
C ALA A 370 11.76 2.12 15.18
N ALA A 371 11.94 2.96 16.20
CA ALA A 371 10.83 3.69 16.83
C ALA A 371 10.18 4.69 15.88
N VAL A 372 10.96 5.42 15.08
CA VAL A 372 10.43 6.35 14.07
C VAL A 372 9.62 5.60 13.01
N VAL A 373 10.15 4.50 12.46
CA VAL A 373 9.42 3.66 11.50
C VAL A 373 8.12 3.14 12.10
N SER A 374 8.19 2.56 13.30
CA SER A 374 7.04 2.01 14.01
C SER A 374 5.93 3.05 14.19
N LYS A 375 6.29 4.26 14.64
CA LYS A 375 5.35 5.38 14.82
C LYS A 375 4.73 5.85 13.50
N THR A 376 5.52 5.93 12.43
CA THR A 376 5.05 6.32 11.10
C THR A 376 4.05 5.30 10.54
N VAL A 377 4.40 4.01 10.64
CA VAL A 377 3.54 2.90 10.19
C VAL A 377 2.25 2.85 11.01
N ASP A 378 2.31 3.06 12.33
CA ASP A 378 1.11 3.17 13.18
C ASP A 378 0.18 4.28 12.67
N GLY A 379 0.74 5.44 12.32
CA GLY A 379 -0.01 6.54 11.73
C GLY A 379 -0.76 6.14 10.46
N TRP A 380 -0.11 5.37 9.56
CA TRP A 380 -0.77 4.88 8.34
C TRP A 380 -1.80 3.79 8.62
N LEU A 381 -1.53 2.86 9.53
CA LEU A 381 -2.46 1.79 9.88
C LEU A 381 -3.73 2.35 10.55
N ILE A 382 -3.60 3.39 11.38
CA ILE A 382 -4.74 4.13 11.95
C ILE A 382 -5.48 4.92 10.86
N LYS A 383 -4.74 5.56 9.95
CA LYS A 383 -5.33 6.44 8.92
C LYS A 383 -5.99 5.68 7.77
N PHE A 384 -5.52 4.48 7.44
CA PHE A 384 -5.92 3.73 6.24
C PHE A 384 -6.44 2.32 6.52
N GLY A 385 -6.21 1.77 7.72
CA GLY A 385 -6.75 0.49 8.17
C GLY A 385 -7.73 0.65 9.33
N ARG A 386 -8.31 -0.48 9.78
CA ARG A 386 -9.10 -0.54 11.02
C ARG A 386 -8.50 -1.56 11.98
N GLY A 387 -8.15 -1.09 13.18
CA GLY A 387 -7.67 -1.94 14.26
C GLY A 387 -8.77 -2.84 14.82
N VAL A 388 -8.49 -4.13 14.94
CA VAL A 388 -9.32 -5.15 15.62
C VAL A 388 -8.43 -5.85 16.63
N LYS A 389 -8.86 -5.97 17.88
CA LYS A 389 -8.13 -6.75 18.89
C LYS A 389 -8.38 -8.24 18.66
N ALA A 390 -7.30 -9.01 18.54
CA ALA A 390 -7.32 -10.46 18.47
C ALA A 390 -7.54 -11.07 19.87
N PRO A 391 -7.95 -12.36 19.95
CA PRO A 391 -8.17 -13.05 21.23
C PRO A 391 -6.96 -13.06 22.17
N ASN A 392 -5.76 -13.00 21.62
CA ASN A 392 -4.48 -12.92 22.35
C ASN A 392 -4.10 -11.49 22.77
N GLY A 393 -4.94 -10.49 22.48
CA GLY A 393 -4.71 -9.08 22.79
C GLY A 393 -3.93 -8.29 21.73
N GLU A 394 -3.43 -8.94 20.67
CA GLU A 394 -2.71 -8.28 19.58
C GLU A 394 -3.65 -7.40 18.73
N LEU A 395 -3.16 -6.26 18.22
CA LEU A 395 -3.92 -5.43 17.28
C LEU A 395 -3.67 -5.88 15.84
N TRP A 396 -4.76 -6.17 15.12
CA TRP A 396 -4.74 -6.50 13.71
C TRP A 396 -5.43 -5.43 12.87
N PHE A 397 -5.06 -5.35 11.60
CA PHE A 397 -5.57 -4.35 10.68
C PHE A 397 -6.20 -5.00 9.45
N ASN A 398 -7.30 -4.41 8.97
CA ASN A 398 -7.95 -4.76 7.71
C ASN A 398 -8.36 -3.51 6.92
N ALA A 399 -8.73 -3.73 5.65
CA ALA A 399 -9.28 -2.69 4.79
C ALA A 399 -10.77 -2.48 5.08
N ALA A 400 -11.13 -1.69 6.11
CA ALA A 400 -12.53 -1.27 6.26
C ALA A 400 -12.69 0.04 7.05
N GLY A 401 -12.99 1.13 6.34
CA GLY A 401 -13.56 2.36 6.91
C GLY A 401 -13.36 3.61 6.04
N VAL A 402 -12.20 3.75 5.40
CA VAL A 402 -11.78 5.03 4.77
C VAL A 402 -12.19 5.14 3.30
N GLN A 403 -12.30 4.01 2.58
CA GLN A 403 -12.83 4.03 1.21
C GLN A 403 -14.28 4.49 1.17
N SER A 404 -15.14 3.96 2.07
CA SER A 404 -16.54 4.40 2.17
C SER A 404 -16.64 5.86 2.60
N ALA A 405 -15.85 6.31 3.59
CA ALA A 405 -15.84 7.70 4.03
C ALA A 405 -15.40 8.69 2.93
N LEU A 406 -14.36 8.38 2.16
CA LEU A 406 -13.91 9.24 1.06
C LEU A 406 -14.88 9.23 -0.14
N THR A 407 -15.47 8.07 -0.44
CA THR A 407 -16.53 7.96 -1.46
C THR A 407 -17.73 8.82 -1.07
N LEU A 408 -18.13 8.82 0.20
CA LEU A 408 -19.22 9.65 0.72
C LEU A 408 -18.91 11.15 0.67
N LEU A 409 -17.65 11.55 0.89
CA LEU A 409 -17.22 12.94 0.70
C LEU A 409 -17.31 13.40 -0.78
N ARG A 410 -17.00 12.51 -1.74
CA ARG A 410 -17.06 12.82 -3.18
C ARG A 410 -18.44 12.64 -3.80
N ARG A 411 -19.25 11.74 -3.26
CA ARG A 411 -20.59 11.37 -3.76
C ARG A 411 -21.59 11.31 -2.60
N PRO A 412 -21.91 12.45 -1.98
CA PRO A 412 -22.79 12.49 -0.81
C PRO A 412 -24.23 12.04 -1.10
N HIS A 413 -24.68 12.08 -2.36
CA HIS A 413 -25.99 11.58 -2.78
C HIS A 413 -26.17 10.07 -2.51
N LEU A 414 -25.09 9.29 -2.43
CA LEU A 414 -25.16 7.86 -2.08
C LEU A 414 -25.60 7.62 -0.64
N LEU A 415 -25.58 8.65 0.22
CA LEU A 415 -26.08 8.58 1.60
C LEU A 415 -27.58 8.87 1.69
N MET A 416 -28.21 9.34 0.60
CA MET A 416 -29.63 9.68 0.62
C MET A 416 -30.48 8.42 0.37
N PRO A 417 -31.43 8.08 1.27
CA PRO A 417 -32.39 7.02 1.01
C PRO A 417 -33.44 7.46 -0.01
N HIS A 418 -34.06 6.49 -0.68
CA HIS A 418 -35.20 6.72 -1.56
C HIS A 418 -36.50 6.83 -0.75
N LEU A 419 -36.62 6.00 0.29
CA LEU A 419 -37.74 6.02 1.23
C LEU A 419 -37.19 6.04 2.66
N SER A 420 -37.76 6.90 3.51
CA SER A 420 -37.40 6.97 4.93
C SER A 420 -38.65 6.75 5.77
N VAL A 421 -38.63 5.70 6.58
CA VAL A 421 -39.75 5.28 7.44
C VAL A 421 -39.30 5.26 8.90
N PRO A 422 -40.21 5.38 9.88
CA PRO A 422 -39.90 5.16 11.29
C PRO A 422 -39.23 3.79 11.50
N ASP A 423 -39.92 2.71 11.16
CA ASP A 423 -39.43 1.34 11.31
C ASP A 423 -40.11 0.41 10.29
N MET A 424 -39.85 -0.90 10.39
CA MET A 424 -40.36 -1.88 9.43
C MET A 424 -41.90 -1.96 9.36
N ARG A 425 -42.63 -1.51 10.37
CA ARG A 425 -44.11 -1.50 10.38
C ARG A 425 -44.67 -0.45 9.43
N SER A 426 -43.88 0.57 9.10
CA SER A 426 -44.28 1.69 8.25
C SER A 426 -43.84 1.52 6.79
N ILE A 427 -43.27 0.36 6.43
CA ILE A 427 -42.86 0.07 5.05
C ILE A 427 -44.11 -0.25 4.22
N PRO A 428 -44.33 0.43 3.07
CA PRO A 428 -45.52 0.22 2.25
C PRO A 428 -45.33 -1.00 1.34
N TYR A 429 -45.35 -2.21 1.91
CA TYR A 429 -45.02 -3.47 1.23
C TYR A 429 -45.80 -3.69 -0.08
N GLU A 430 -47.11 -3.44 -0.08
CA GLU A 430 -47.92 -3.58 -1.30
C GLU A 430 -47.54 -2.57 -2.39
N THR A 431 -47.23 -1.32 -2.00
CA THR A 431 -46.78 -0.29 -2.96
C THR A 431 -45.44 -0.67 -3.56
N LEU A 432 -44.50 -1.20 -2.75
CA LEU A 432 -43.22 -1.69 -3.26
C LEU A 432 -43.43 -2.81 -4.27
N ARG A 433 -44.29 -3.79 -3.94
CA ARG A 433 -44.57 -4.94 -4.81
C ARG A 433 -45.17 -4.51 -6.14
N THR A 434 -46.15 -3.61 -6.10
CA THR A 434 -46.82 -3.07 -7.31
C THR A 434 -45.91 -2.16 -8.13
N SER A 435 -44.90 -1.53 -7.51
CA SER A 435 -43.88 -0.71 -8.17
C SER A 435 -42.73 -1.53 -8.80
N GLY A 436 -42.86 -2.86 -8.86
CA GLY A 436 -41.90 -3.75 -9.52
C GLY A 436 -40.79 -4.29 -8.62
N ILE A 437 -40.79 -4.01 -7.31
CA ILE A 437 -39.87 -4.63 -6.37
C ILE A 437 -40.28 -6.08 -6.14
N LYS A 438 -39.37 -7.00 -6.45
CA LYS A 438 -39.58 -8.44 -6.30
C LYS A 438 -38.95 -9.01 -5.03
N TYR A 439 -37.86 -8.42 -4.57
CA TYR A 439 -37.05 -8.94 -3.46
C TYR A 439 -36.82 -7.88 -2.39
N LEU A 440 -36.84 -8.32 -1.12
CA LEU A 440 -36.47 -7.50 0.02
C LEU A 440 -35.21 -8.04 0.67
N VAL A 441 -34.24 -7.16 0.88
CA VAL A 441 -33.00 -7.45 1.58
C VAL A 441 -33.02 -6.68 2.89
N PHE A 442 -33.10 -7.37 4.01
CA PHE A 442 -33.14 -6.74 5.33
C PHE A 442 -31.80 -6.82 6.03
N ASP A 443 -31.38 -5.71 6.62
CA ASP A 443 -30.48 -5.74 7.76
C ASP A 443 -31.14 -6.43 8.96
N LYS A 444 -30.30 -6.96 9.85
CA LYS A 444 -30.73 -7.68 11.04
C LYS A 444 -30.76 -6.79 12.28
N ASP A 445 -29.57 -6.34 12.73
CA ASP A 445 -29.40 -5.70 14.03
C ASP A 445 -29.97 -4.28 14.02
N ASN A 446 -30.85 -3.94 14.95
CA ASN A 446 -31.59 -2.68 15.01
C ASN A 446 -32.60 -2.41 13.89
N CYS A 447 -32.60 -3.20 12.81
CA CYS A 447 -33.64 -3.17 11.79
C CYS A 447 -34.79 -4.17 12.07
N LEU A 448 -34.46 -5.44 12.31
CA LEU A 448 -35.45 -6.51 12.59
C LEU A 448 -35.37 -7.00 14.04
N THR A 449 -34.17 -7.07 14.60
CA THR A 449 -33.90 -7.64 15.93
C THR A 449 -33.23 -6.59 16.82
N ALA A 450 -33.35 -6.74 18.15
CA ALA A 450 -32.43 -6.02 19.05
C ALA A 450 -30.96 -6.39 18.71
N PRO A 451 -29.97 -5.57 19.09
CA PRO A 451 -28.57 -5.85 18.81
C PRO A 451 -28.16 -7.26 19.24
N TYR A 452 -27.58 -8.04 18.32
CA TYR A 452 -27.12 -9.42 18.52
C TYR A 452 -28.19 -10.45 18.91
N ALA A 453 -29.47 -10.06 19.03
CA ALA A 453 -30.57 -11.00 19.27
C ALA A 453 -30.91 -11.78 18.00
N THR A 454 -31.38 -13.02 18.12
CA THR A 454 -31.70 -13.87 16.95
C THR A 454 -33.16 -13.73 16.50
N GLU A 455 -34.05 -13.38 17.41
CA GLU A 455 -35.50 -13.34 17.17
C GLU A 455 -35.99 -11.97 16.70
N ILE A 456 -37.08 -11.97 15.93
CA ILE A 456 -37.78 -10.76 15.51
C ILE A 456 -38.19 -9.94 16.74
N HIS A 457 -38.04 -8.62 16.69
CA HIS A 457 -38.49 -7.76 17.79
C HIS A 457 -39.99 -7.95 18.04
N PRO A 458 -40.47 -8.09 19.29
CA PRO A 458 -41.86 -8.44 19.57
C PRO A 458 -42.89 -7.53 18.90
N GLU A 459 -42.64 -6.22 18.86
CA GLU A 459 -43.55 -5.25 18.21
C GLU A 459 -43.61 -5.38 16.69
N PHE A 460 -42.65 -6.06 16.07
CA PHE A 460 -42.51 -6.21 14.63
C PHE A 460 -43.14 -7.50 14.10
N GLN A 461 -43.61 -8.39 14.98
CA GLN A 461 -44.05 -9.74 14.60
C GLN A 461 -45.23 -9.74 13.62
N HIS A 462 -46.19 -8.83 13.78
CA HIS A 462 -47.31 -8.68 12.84
C HIS A 462 -46.83 -8.20 11.46
N ALA A 463 -46.05 -7.11 11.42
CA ALA A 463 -45.53 -6.56 10.18
C ALA A 463 -44.57 -7.52 9.47
N TRP A 464 -43.82 -8.33 10.22
CA TRP A 464 -42.96 -9.38 9.67
C TRP A 464 -43.77 -10.48 8.98
N SER A 465 -44.86 -10.89 9.61
CA SER A 465 -45.79 -11.88 9.05
C SER A 465 -46.48 -11.35 7.78
N GLU A 466 -46.89 -10.09 7.78
CA GLU A 466 -47.44 -9.39 6.62
C GLU A 466 -46.43 -9.30 5.47
N CYS A 467 -45.20 -8.88 5.76
CA CYS A 467 -44.09 -8.82 4.80
C CYS A 467 -43.85 -10.19 4.14
N ILE A 468 -43.75 -11.26 4.95
CA ILE A 468 -43.59 -12.64 4.44
C ILE A 468 -44.80 -13.06 3.60
N SER A 469 -46.02 -12.69 3.98
CA SER A 469 -47.23 -12.97 3.21
C SER A 469 -47.18 -12.33 1.82
N ILE A 470 -46.76 -11.07 1.73
CA ILE A 470 -46.74 -10.29 0.48
C ILE A 470 -45.58 -10.70 -0.44
N PHE A 471 -44.37 -10.87 0.11
CA PHE A 471 -43.17 -11.13 -0.69
C PHE A 471 -42.83 -12.62 -0.81
N THR A 472 -43.36 -13.48 0.07
CA THR A 472 -42.96 -14.89 0.26
C THR A 472 -41.54 -15.05 0.83
N ARG A 473 -41.31 -16.11 1.62
CA ARG A 473 -40.01 -16.36 2.29
C ARG A 473 -38.83 -16.42 1.33
N SER A 474 -39.02 -16.94 0.11
CA SER A 474 -37.96 -17.09 -0.89
C SER A 474 -37.53 -15.78 -1.56
N ASN A 475 -38.32 -14.70 -1.42
CA ASN A 475 -37.95 -13.39 -1.97
C ASN A 475 -37.48 -12.42 -0.87
N ILE A 476 -37.23 -12.91 0.33
CA ILE A 476 -36.69 -12.14 1.44
C ILE A 476 -35.32 -12.71 1.80
N LEU A 477 -34.33 -11.84 1.93
CA LEU A 477 -32.95 -12.21 2.27
C LEU A 477 -32.44 -11.35 3.43
N ILE A 478 -31.81 -11.97 4.41
CA ILE A 478 -31.15 -11.24 5.51
C ILE A 478 -29.69 -11.02 5.18
N VAL A 479 -29.20 -9.79 5.31
CA VAL A 479 -27.78 -9.43 5.12
C VAL A 479 -27.30 -8.66 6.33
N SER A 480 -26.42 -9.28 7.12
CA SER A 480 -25.91 -8.71 8.36
C SER A 480 -24.37 -8.59 8.36
N ASN A 481 -23.85 -7.63 9.11
CA ASN A 481 -22.41 -7.54 9.41
C ASN A 481 -21.97 -8.42 10.60
N SER A 482 -22.93 -9.00 11.33
CA SER A 482 -22.75 -9.89 12.50
C SER A 482 -23.15 -11.35 12.23
N ALA A 483 -23.99 -11.61 11.23
CA ALA A 483 -24.45 -12.95 10.83
C ALA A 483 -24.22 -13.17 9.32
N GLY A 484 -23.91 -14.40 8.92
CA GLY A 484 -23.60 -14.75 7.53
C GLY A 484 -22.17 -14.43 7.08
N THR A 485 -21.32 -13.94 7.99
CA THR A 485 -19.89 -13.67 7.72
C THR A 485 -19.01 -14.86 8.14
N PRO A 486 -17.76 -15.01 7.65
CA PRO A 486 -16.92 -16.16 8.01
C PRO A 486 -16.68 -16.32 9.52
N ASP A 487 -16.73 -15.20 10.26
CA ASP A 487 -16.51 -15.16 11.70
C ASP A 487 -17.81 -15.41 12.52
N SER A 488 -18.97 -15.65 11.87
CA SER A 488 -20.27 -15.73 12.56
C SER A 488 -20.66 -17.15 12.97
N THR A 489 -21.06 -17.31 14.23
CA THR A 489 -21.50 -18.59 14.81
C THR A 489 -23.02 -18.74 14.91
N SER A 490 -23.79 -17.67 14.69
CA SER A 490 -25.25 -17.64 14.90
C SER A 490 -26.07 -17.58 13.62
N THR A 491 -25.46 -17.78 12.45
CA THR A 491 -26.14 -17.67 11.14
C THR A 491 -27.35 -18.60 11.05
N ASP A 492 -27.18 -19.87 11.41
CA ASP A 492 -28.24 -20.86 11.30
C ASP A 492 -29.36 -20.61 12.34
N GLU A 493 -29.03 -20.08 13.52
CA GLU A 493 -30.02 -19.69 14.54
C GLU A 493 -30.89 -18.53 14.07
N VAL A 494 -30.29 -17.52 13.42
CA VAL A 494 -31.03 -16.38 12.85
C VAL A 494 -31.92 -16.83 11.70
N GLU A 495 -31.39 -17.68 10.80
CA GLU A 495 -32.15 -18.23 9.67
C GLU A 495 -33.37 -19.03 10.15
N MET A 496 -33.20 -19.83 11.22
CA MET A 496 -34.29 -20.57 11.86
C MET A 496 -35.30 -19.65 12.55
N ALA A 497 -34.85 -18.65 13.30
CA ALA A 497 -35.73 -17.77 14.08
C ALA A 497 -36.56 -16.81 13.20
N LEU A 498 -35.95 -16.24 12.15
CA LEU A 498 -36.64 -15.33 11.22
C LEU A 498 -37.38 -16.12 10.12
N GLY A 499 -36.96 -17.35 9.86
CA GLY A 499 -37.55 -18.28 8.90
C GLY A 499 -37.37 -17.84 7.44
N VAL A 500 -36.31 -17.10 7.15
CA VAL A 500 -35.92 -16.64 5.81
C VAL A 500 -34.41 -16.78 5.66
N PRO A 501 -33.88 -16.98 4.44
CA PRO A 501 -32.45 -17.19 4.22
C PRO A 501 -31.58 -16.04 4.74
N VAL A 502 -30.41 -16.39 5.30
CA VAL A 502 -29.34 -15.44 5.60
C VAL A 502 -28.25 -15.56 4.53
N LEU A 503 -27.88 -14.43 3.93
CA LEU A 503 -26.79 -14.41 2.95
C LEU A 503 -25.48 -14.81 3.63
N ARG A 504 -24.81 -15.81 3.07
CA ARG A 504 -23.44 -16.19 3.45
C ARG A 504 -22.49 -15.42 2.54
N HIS A 505 -21.75 -14.46 3.09
CA HIS A 505 -20.93 -13.50 2.34
C HIS A 505 -19.54 -13.33 2.96
N THR A 506 -18.56 -13.03 2.12
CA THR A 506 -17.17 -12.81 2.54
C THR A 506 -16.86 -11.34 2.77
N VAL A 507 -17.59 -10.44 2.10
CA VAL A 507 -17.39 -8.99 2.16
C VAL A 507 -18.52 -8.35 2.97
N LYS A 508 -18.21 -7.65 4.07
CA LYS A 508 -19.25 -6.97 4.87
C LYS A 508 -19.90 -5.80 4.11
N LYS A 509 -21.11 -5.40 4.51
CA LYS A 509 -21.79 -4.20 4.00
C LYS A 509 -20.91 -2.95 4.23
N PRO A 510 -20.83 -2.02 3.26
CA PRO A 510 -21.63 -1.92 2.03
C PRO A 510 -21.09 -2.69 0.80
N GLY A 511 -20.13 -3.61 0.96
CA GLY A 511 -19.42 -4.23 -0.17
C GLY A 511 -20.05 -5.47 -0.80
N CYS A 512 -21.00 -6.14 -0.12
CA CYS A 512 -21.61 -7.41 -0.58
C CYS A 512 -22.66 -7.30 -1.70
N GLY A 513 -22.67 -6.21 -2.47
CA GLY A 513 -23.72 -5.97 -3.48
C GLY A 513 -23.80 -7.06 -4.55
N GLN A 514 -22.66 -7.54 -5.04
CA GLN A 514 -22.60 -8.61 -6.03
C GLN A 514 -23.07 -9.96 -5.45
N GLU A 515 -22.68 -10.29 -4.22
CA GLU A 515 -23.10 -11.53 -3.54
C GLU A 515 -24.63 -11.57 -3.34
N ILE A 516 -25.27 -10.42 -3.10
CA ILE A 516 -26.74 -10.30 -3.07
C ILE A 516 -27.36 -10.60 -4.43
N LEU A 517 -26.82 -10.00 -5.50
CA LEU A 517 -27.33 -10.19 -6.86
C LEU A 517 -27.20 -11.64 -7.30
N ASP A 518 -26.06 -12.27 -7.02
CA ASP A 518 -25.79 -13.66 -7.35
C ASP A 518 -26.71 -14.62 -6.59
N ALA A 519 -26.93 -14.36 -5.29
CA ALA A 519 -27.81 -15.18 -4.46
C ALA A 519 -29.28 -15.12 -4.88
N LEU A 520 -29.74 -13.95 -5.34
CA LEU A 520 -31.14 -13.74 -5.75
C LEU A 520 -31.39 -14.01 -7.24
N GLY A 521 -30.36 -13.96 -8.08
CA GLY A 521 -30.49 -14.05 -9.53
C GLY A 521 -31.37 -12.94 -10.13
N ALA A 522 -31.39 -11.76 -9.49
CA ALA A 522 -32.35 -10.69 -9.76
C ALA A 522 -31.69 -9.45 -10.34
N LYS A 523 -32.47 -8.61 -11.03
CA LYS A 523 -31.97 -7.30 -11.48
C LYS A 523 -31.92 -6.34 -10.29
N PRO A 524 -30.93 -5.43 -10.21
CA PRO A 524 -30.85 -4.49 -9.10
C PRO A 524 -32.12 -3.65 -8.89
N SER A 525 -32.78 -3.25 -9.98
CA SER A 525 -34.02 -2.48 -9.95
C SER A 525 -35.22 -3.20 -9.34
N GLU A 526 -35.12 -4.52 -9.14
CA GLU A 526 -36.16 -5.37 -8.55
C GLU A 526 -35.92 -5.61 -7.05
N ILE A 527 -34.86 -5.04 -6.46
CA ILE A 527 -34.44 -5.29 -5.08
C ILE A 527 -34.59 -4.02 -4.26
N ALA A 528 -35.18 -4.13 -3.07
CA ALA A 528 -35.12 -3.09 -2.05
C ALA A 528 -34.31 -3.55 -0.84
N VAL A 529 -33.35 -2.73 -0.43
CA VAL A 529 -32.53 -2.93 0.77
C VAL A 529 -33.10 -2.07 1.90
N VAL A 530 -33.35 -2.70 3.04
CA VAL A 530 -33.93 -2.10 4.24
C VAL A 530 -32.94 -2.18 5.39
N GLY A 531 -32.63 -1.07 6.06
CA GLY A 531 -31.77 -1.09 7.24
C GLY A 531 -31.75 0.22 8.02
N ASP A 532 -31.10 0.20 9.19
CA ASP A 532 -31.05 1.34 10.12
C ASP A 532 -29.89 2.31 9.84
N ARG A 533 -28.86 1.88 9.11
CA ARG A 533 -27.65 2.68 8.88
C ARG A 533 -27.56 3.23 7.48
N LEU A 534 -27.25 4.52 7.40
CA LEU A 534 -27.10 5.25 6.15
C LEU A 534 -25.78 4.87 5.46
N ALA A 535 -24.68 4.82 6.21
CA ALA A 535 -23.34 4.58 5.64
C ALA A 535 -23.08 3.11 5.23
N THR A 536 -23.97 2.18 5.61
CA THR A 536 -23.90 0.77 5.20
C THR A 536 -25.06 0.39 4.31
N ASP A 537 -26.30 0.41 4.79
CA ASP A 537 -27.43 -0.21 4.09
C ASP A 537 -27.91 0.66 2.92
N VAL A 538 -28.03 1.97 3.14
CA VAL A 538 -28.40 2.91 2.08
C VAL A 538 -27.28 3.05 1.04
N VAL A 539 -26.02 3.11 1.48
CA VAL A 539 -24.86 3.14 0.57
C VAL A 539 -24.74 1.86 -0.24
N LEU A 540 -24.97 0.69 0.38
CA LEU A 540 -25.00 -0.61 -0.31
C LEU A 540 -26.04 -0.58 -1.41
N ALA A 541 -27.27 -0.17 -1.10
CA ALA A 541 -28.36 -0.09 -2.06
C ALA A 541 -28.02 0.84 -3.23
N ASN A 542 -27.64 2.07 -2.92
CA ASN A 542 -27.37 3.13 -3.88
C ASN A 542 -26.18 2.83 -4.79
N THR A 543 -25.11 2.24 -4.25
CA THR A 543 -23.91 1.89 -5.03
C THR A 543 -24.21 0.77 -6.04
N ASN A 544 -25.20 -0.07 -5.75
CA ASN A 544 -25.61 -1.19 -6.60
C ASN A 544 -26.90 -0.93 -7.38
N ALA A 545 -27.39 0.32 -7.43
CA ALA A 545 -28.62 0.70 -8.12
C ALA A 545 -29.89 -0.06 -7.65
N MET A 546 -29.94 -0.43 -6.38
CA MET A 546 -31.11 -1.01 -5.70
C MET A 546 -31.91 0.08 -4.97
N LEU A 547 -33.18 -0.18 -4.65
CA LEU A 547 -34.00 0.75 -3.88
C LEU A 547 -33.53 0.78 -2.41
N ALA A 548 -33.27 1.98 -1.89
CA ALA A 548 -32.78 2.19 -0.53
C ALA A 548 -33.89 2.64 0.41
N ILE A 549 -34.21 1.83 1.42
CA ILE A 549 -35.22 2.11 2.46
C ILE A 549 -34.52 2.23 3.80
N TRP A 550 -34.63 3.40 4.42
CA TRP A 550 -34.02 3.67 5.72
C TRP A 550 -35.06 3.66 6.84
N THR A 551 -34.86 2.78 7.84
CA THR A 551 -35.61 2.75 9.10
C THR A 551 -34.93 3.69 10.09
N ARG A 552 -35.56 4.84 10.39
CA ARG A 552 -34.96 5.90 11.21
C ARG A 552 -34.89 5.57 12.69
N ASP A 553 -35.89 4.85 13.18
CA ASP A 553 -36.07 4.54 14.59
C ASP A 553 -35.55 3.12 14.83
N ILE A 554 -34.42 3.05 15.52
CA ILE A 554 -33.82 1.78 15.93
C ILE A 554 -34.57 1.18 17.12
N ILE A 555 -34.48 -0.14 17.27
CA ILE A 555 -35.07 -0.85 18.40
C ILE A 555 -34.46 -0.39 19.74
N THR A 556 -33.12 -0.41 19.86
CA THR A 556 -32.45 0.05 21.09
C THR A 556 -30.96 0.31 20.89
N GLU A 557 -30.42 1.32 21.56
CA GLU A 557 -28.95 1.49 21.68
C GLU A 557 -28.36 0.57 22.76
N LYS A 558 -29.20 -0.02 23.62
CA LYS A 558 -28.73 -0.83 24.75
C LYS A 558 -28.15 -2.14 24.25
N GLY A 559 -26.85 -2.34 24.49
CA GLY A 559 -26.12 -3.52 24.01
C GLY A 559 -25.61 -3.39 22.57
N ASP A 560 -25.82 -2.24 21.92
CA ASP A 560 -25.22 -1.95 20.61
C ASP A 560 -23.72 -1.62 20.76
N ASN A 561 -22.98 -1.74 19.67
CA ASN A 561 -21.57 -1.37 19.63
C ASN A 561 -21.41 0.15 19.90
N PRO A 562 -20.63 0.58 20.91
CA PRO A 562 -20.49 2.00 21.25
C PRO A 562 -20.01 2.87 20.08
N VAL A 563 -19.17 2.33 19.20
CA VAL A 563 -18.70 3.05 18.00
C VAL A 563 -19.83 3.18 16.97
N ALA A 564 -20.68 2.17 16.83
CA ALA A 564 -21.82 2.21 15.92
C ALA A 564 -22.84 3.28 16.35
N VAL A 565 -23.10 3.40 17.66
CA VAL A 565 -23.98 4.45 18.22
C VAL A 565 -23.48 5.85 17.85
N VAL A 566 -22.19 6.13 18.08
CA VAL A 566 -21.58 7.43 17.74
C VAL A 566 -21.64 7.71 16.24
N LEU A 567 -21.30 6.72 15.40
CA LEU A 567 -21.34 6.88 13.95
C LEU A 567 -22.76 7.10 13.43
N ARG A 568 -23.76 6.39 13.96
CA ARG A 568 -25.18 6.57 13.60
C ARG A 568 -25.63 8.00 13.89
N ALA A 569 -25.28 8.56 15.05
CA ALA A 569 -25.60 9.95 15.38
C ALA A 569 -24.96 10.96 14.40
N LEU A 570 -23.73 10.70 13.93
CA LEU A 570 -23.08 11.52 12.91
C LEU A 570 -23.75 11.37 11.54
N GLU A 571 -24.13 10.15 11.16
CA GLU A 571 -24.84 9.84 9.92
C GLU A 571 -26.17 10.60 9.85
N HIS A 572 -26.97 10.62 10.92
CA HIS A 572 -28.24 11.34 10.98
C HIS A 572 -28.04 12.86 10.79
N ARG A 573 -27.03 13.43 11.44
CA ARG A 573 -26.68 14.86 11.28
C ARG A 573 -26.27 15.17 9.84
N LEU A 574 -25.46 14.31 9.23
CA LEU A 574 -25.03 14.47 7.85
C LEU A 574 -26.22 14.39 6.90
N TYR A 575 -27.12 13.41 7.09
CA TYR A 575 -28.35 13.29 6.33
C TYR A 575 -29.20 14.57 6.41
N GLU A 576 -29.39 15.14 7.61
CA GLU A 576 -30.14 16.39 7.76
C GLU A 576 -29.50 17.56 7.00
N VAL A 577 -28.17 17.65 6.99
CA VAL A 577 -27.44 18.66 6.20
C VAL A 577 -27.66 18.45 4.70
N LEU A 578 -27.56 17.22 4.21
CA LEU A 578 -27.75 16.89 2.80
C LEU A 578 -29.20 17.10 2.35
N ARG A 579 -30.17 16.71 3.19
CA ARG A 579 -31.60 16.93 2.97
C ARG A 579 -31.92 18.43 2.85
N ARG A 580 -31.39 19.26 3.76
CA ARG A 580 -31.56 20.73 3.71
C ARG A 580 -30.94 21.35 2.45
N ARG A 581 -29.91 20.71 1.90
CA ARG A 581 -29.28 21.10 0.62
C ARG A 581 -29.99 20.53 -0.60
N ASN A 582 -31.15 19.89 -0.41
CA ASN A 582 -31.96 19.27 -1.45
C ASN A 582 -31.17 18.22 -2.29
N VAL A 583 -30.20 17.55 -1.67
CA VAL A 583 -29.46 16.45 -2.31
C VAL A 583 -30.42 15.28 -2.47
N GLN A 584 -30.57 14.80 -3.71
CA GLN A 584 -31.44 13.67 -4.04
C GLN A 584 -30.64 12.36 -4.07
N PRO A 585 -31.26 11.21 -3.77
CA PRO A 585 -30.65 9.90 -4.02
C PRO A 585 -30.37 9.69 -5.52
N PRO A 586 -29.56 8.67 -5.89
CA PRO A 586 -29.51 8.18 -7.26
C PRO A 586 -30.91 7.89 -7.81
N ALA A 587 -31.11 7.98 -9.12
CA ALA A 587 -32.39 7.66 -9.72
C ALA A 587 -32.66 6.14 -9.65
N HIS A 588 -33.86 5.76 -9.22
CA HIS A 588 -34.33 4.37 -9.22
C HIS A 588 -35.64 4.23 -10.02
N PRO A 589 -35.82 3.19 -10.86
CA PRO A 589 -36.97 3.06 -11.76
C PRO A 589 -38.34 2.92 -11.07
N SER A 590 -38.38 2.50 -9.80
CA SER A 590 -39.64 2.24 -9.08
C SER A 590 -40.48 3.50 -8.83
N GLY A 591 -39.92 4.71 -8.96
CA GLY A 591 -40.65 5.97 -8.76
C GLY A 591 -41.10 6.24 -7.32
N VAL A 592 -40.74 5.37 -6.36
CA VAL A 592 -41.05 5.54 -4.94
C VAL A 592 -40.18 6.67 -4.38
N SER A 593 -40.82 7.81 -4.07
CA SER A 593 -40.15 8.99 -3.50
C SER A 593 -40.52 9.18 -2.03
N SER A 594 -39.72 9.97 -1.32
CA SER A 594 -39.81 10.24 0.12
C SER A 594 -41.01 11.09 0.56
N HIS A 595 -42.04 11.24 -0.28
CA HIS A 595 -43.28 11.95 0.06
C HIS A 595 -44.38 10.98 0.49
N VAL A 596 -44.28 10.52 1.73
CA VAL A 596 -45.42 10.10 2.56
C VAL A 596 -45.30 10.79 3.91
#